data_AF-A0A257N7M5-F1
#
_entry.id   AF-A0A257N7M5-F1
#
_cell.length_a   1.000
_cell.length_b   1.000
_cell.length_c   1.000
_cell.angle_alpha   90.00
_cell.angle_beta   90.00
_cell.angle_gamma   90.00
#
_symmetry.space_group_name_H-M   'P 1'
#
loop_
_entity.id
_entity.type
_entity.pdbx_description
1 polymer ?
#
loop_
_entity_poly.entity_id
_entity_poly.type
_entity_poly.pdbx_seq_one_letter_code
_entity_poly.pdbx_strand_id
1 'polypeptide(L)'
;MKSSEEIKQLAYERLSEAKILCNHEKYDGAFYLAGYSIELMLKAKVCEHWGIPNLFDEAYQTHGISEVRKAIKTHDITVLLIFSGLKIKFETAKGVNKVLMQTHARLFATSGRCLWSEQVRYQPIGSQNEEDVQQLMILLQHEEGLLKWIEKS
;
A
#
# COMPACT_ATOMS: atom_id res chain seq x y z
N MET A 1 13.53 -0.52 -11.94
CA MET A 1 12.29 -1.18 -12.39
C MET A 1 11.83 -0.51 -13.67
N LYS A 2 11.28 -1.25 -14.64
CA LYS A 2 10.88 -0.78 -15.98
C LYS A 2 9.39 -0.91 -16.27
N SER A 3 8.62 -1.66 -15.48
CA SER A 3 7.17 -1.84 -15.67
C SER A 3 6.40 -1.77 -14.35
N SER A 4 5.07 -1.59 -14.43
CA SER A 4 4.18 -1.65 -13.27
C SER A 4 4.19 -3.03 -12.62
N GLU A 5 4.40 -4.08 -13.41
CA GLU A 5 4.49 -5.45 -12.93
C GLU A 5 5.69 -5.67 -12.01
N GLU A 6 6.84 -5.08 -12.32
CA GLU A 6 8.00 -5.13 -11.42
C GLU A 6 7.73 -4.37 -10.10
N ILE A 7 6.89 -3.33 -10.12
CA ILE A 7 6.45 -2.64 -8.89
C ILE A 7 5.55 -3.54 -8.05
N LYS A 8 4.64 -4.30 -8.67
CA LYS A 8 3.79 -5.27 -7.96
C LYS A 8 4.61 -6.40 -7.34
N GLN A 9 5.59 -6.93 -8.07
CA GLN A 9 6.53 -7.92 -7.53
C GLN A 9 7.26 -7.36 -6.32
N LEU A 10 7.74 -6.11 -6.39
CA LEU A 10 8.35 -5.44 -5.25
C LEU A 10 7.37 -5.28 -4.07
N ALA A 11 6.10 -4.94 -4.33
CA ALA A 11 5.07 -4.85 -3.30
C ALA A 11 4.90 -6.17 -2.57
N TYR A 12 4.79 -7.28 -3.29
CA TYR A 12 4.69 -8.61 -2.68
C TYR A 12 5.96 -9.01 -1.91
N GLU A 13 7.15 -8.65 -2.41
CA GLU A 13 8.41 -8.86 -1.68
C GLU A 13 8.42 -8.10 -0.35
N ARG A 14 8.01 -6.82 -0.34
CA ARG A 14 7.89 -6.04 0.90
C ARG A 14 6.89 -6.64 1.89
N LEU A 15 5.78 -7.22 1.42
CA LEU A 15 4.84 -7.93 2.28
C LEU A 15 5.44 -9.23 2.86
N SER A 16 6.22 -9.96 2.05
CA SER A 16 6.95 -11.15 2.50
C SER A 16 7.96 -10.80 3.61
N GLU A 17 8.74 -9.74 3.44
CA GLU A 17 9.65 -9.23 4.46
C GLU A 17 8.91 -8.75 5.71
N ALA A 18 7.78 -8.06 5.55
CA ALA A 18 6.94 -7.64 6.68
C ALA A 18 6.48 -8.84 7.52
N LYS A 19 6.11 -9.96 6.88
CA LYS A 19 5.77 -11.20 7.56
C LYS A 19 6.96 -11.77 8.33
N ILE A 20 8.15 -11.78 7.75
CA ILE A 20 9.36 -12.26 8.42
C ILE A 20 9.63 -11.44 9.68
N LEU A 21 9.53 -10.11 9.59
CA LEU A 21 9.68 -9.21 10.74
C LEU A 21 8.62 -9.47 11.81
N CYS A 22 7.35 -9.63 11.41
CA CYS A 22 6.26 -9.91 12.33
C CYS A 22 6.49 -11.22 13.11
N ASN A 23 6.93 -12.29 12.42
CA ASN A 23 7.25 -13.58 13.03
C ASN A 23 8.45 -13.53 13.99
N HIS A 24 9.28 -12.48 13.94
CA HIS A 24 10.42 -12.26 14.83
C HIS A 24 10.18 -11.08 15.78
N GLU A 25 8.91 -10.77 16.07
CA GLU A 25 8.48 -9.76 17.05
C GLU A 25 8.98 -8.34 16.72
N LYS A 26 9.28 -8.07 15.44
CA LYS A 26 9.71 -6.73 14.96
C LYS A 26 8.51 -5.96 14.41
N TYR A 27 7.53 -5.69 15.29
CA TYR A 27 6.21 -5.18 14.90
C TYR A 27 6.24 -3.79 14.25
N ASP A 28 7.05 -2.86 14.74
CA ASP A 28 7.16 -1.52 14.12
C ASP A 28 7.68 -1.61 12.68
N GLY A 29 8.70 -2.45 12.46
CA GLY A 29 9.27 -2.70 11.13
C GLY A 29 8.32 -3.46 10.21
N ALA A 30 7.60 -4.45 10.75
CA ALA A 30 6.59 -5.21 10.03
C ALA A 30 5.45 -4.30 9.55
N PHE A 31 4.91 -3.45 10.43
CA PHE A 31 3.89 -2.48 10.07
C PHE A 31 4.38 -1.50 9.00
N TYR A 32 5.61 -1.01 9.14
CA TYR A 32 6.22 -0.13 8.15
C TYR A 32 6.27 -0.77 6.75
N LEU A 33 6.84 -1.97 6.64
CA LEU A 33 6.96 -2.67 5.35
C LEU A 33 5.61 -3.10 4.78
N ALA A 34 4.65 -3.46 5.63
CA ALA A 34 3.30 -3.79 5.21
C ALA A 34 2.59 -2.59 4.56
N GLY A 35 2.62 -1.41 5.18
CA GLY A 35 2.05 -0.23 4.54
C GLY A 35 2.81 0.19 3.27
N TYR A 36 4.13 0.00 3.24
CA TYR A 36 4.92 0.27 2.03
C TYR A 36 4.55 -0.67 0.87
N SER A 37 4.22 -1.93 1.16
CA SER A 37 3.69 -2.86 0.15
C SER A 37 2.37 -2.37 -0.47
N ILE A 38 1.48 -1.79 0.34
CA ILE A 38 0.21 -1.21 -0.13
C ILE A 38 0.49 0.03 -0.98
N GLU A 39 1.39 0.91 -0.54
CA GLU A 39 1.81 2.09 -1.30
C GLU A 39 2.33 1.71 -2.70
N LEU A 40 3.23 0.72 -2.76
CA LEU A 40 3.80 0.23 -4.02
C LEU A 40 2.72 -0.35 -4.93
N MET A 41 1.82 -1.17 -4.40
CA MET A 41 0.72 -1.76 -5.18
C MET A 41 -0.22 -0.68 -5.74
N LEU A 42 -0.56 0.34 -4.96
CA LEU A 42 -1.35 1.48 -5.43
C LEU A 42 -0.58 2.28 -6.48
N LYS A 43 0.71 2.52 -6.30
CA LYS A 43 1.57 3.21 -7.28
C LYS A 43 1.64 2.44 -8.60
N ALA A 44 1.72 1.11 -8.56
CA ALA A 44 1.59 0.27 -9.75
C ALA A 44 0.22 0.45 -10.44
N LYS A 45 -0.87 0.53 -9.66
CA LYS A 45 -2.20 0.82 -10.22
C LYS A 45 -2.37 2.22 -10.77
N VAL A 46 -1.70 3.22 -10.21
CA VAL A 46 -1.67 4.56 -10.82
C VAL A 46 -0.97 4.51 -12.18
N CYS A 47 0.15 3.81 -12.29
CA CYS A 47 0.82 3.58 -13.57
C CYS A 47 -0.14 2.98 -14.62
N GLU A 48 -0.87 1.92 -14.26
CA GLU A 48 -1.86 1.31 -15.15
C GLU A 48 -3.00 2.27 -15.51
N HIS A 49 -3.56 2.97 -14.52
CA HIS A 49 -4.69 3.87 -14.72
C HIS A 49 -4.34 5.08 -15.61
N TRP A 50 -3.11 5.60 -15.50
CA TRP A 50 -2.64 6.76 -16.25
C TRP A 50 -1.89 6.39 -17.54
N GLY A 51 -1.73 5.10 -17.85
CA GLY A 51 -1.02 4.64 -19.05
C GLY A 51 0.49 4.92 -19.02
N ILE A 52 1.11 4.87 -17.86
CA ILE A 52 2.55 5.09 -17.66
C ILE A 52 3.20 3.75 -17.34
N PRO A 53 4.27 3.34 -18.05
CA PRO A 53 4.86 2.02 -17.84
C PRO A 53 5.44 1.85 -16.44
N ASN A 54 6.19 2.84 -15.95
CA ASN A 54 6.76 2.82 -14.60
C ASN A 54 7.09 4.25 -14.13
N LEU A 55 6.59 4.63 -12.96
CA LEU A 55 6.82 5.96 -12.37
C LEU A 55 8.21 6.14 -11.75
N PHE A 56 8.92 5.06 -11.46
CA PHE A 56 10.28 5.02 -10.92
C PHE A 56 11.37 4.90 -12.00
N ASP A 57 11.00 4.64 -13.25
CA ASP A 57 11.96 4.58 -14.36
C ASP A 57 12.31 6.00 -14.82
N GLU A 58 13.42 6.55 -14.35
CA GLU A 58 13.89 7.90 -14.75
C GLU A 58 14.24 8.00 -16.24
N ALA A 59 14.52 6.88 -16.91
CA ALA A 59 14.85 6.86 -18.34
C ALA A 59 13.62 7.02 -19.23
N TYR A 60 12.41 6.73 -18.74
CA TYR A 60 11.17 6.98 -19.47
C TYR A 60 10.93 8.50 -19.59
N GLN A 61 10.84 9.01 -20.82
CA GLN A 61 10.66 10.43 -21.11
C GLN A 61 9.46 10.63 -22.05
N THR A 62 8.54 11.50 -21.64
CA THR A 62 7.45 12.01 -22.47
C THR A 62 7.08 13.41 -21.96
N HIS A 63 6.41 14.21 -22.79
CA HIS A 63 6.00 15.56 -22.41
C HIS A 63 5.12 15.52 -21.13
N GLY A 64 5.51 16.28 -20.11
CA GLY A 64 4.78 16.37 -18.83
C GLY A 64 5.08 15.26 -17.80
N ILE A 65 5.98 14.31 -18.09
CA ILE A 65 6.27 13.20 -17.15
C ILE A 65 6.87 13.67 -15.81
N SER A 66 7.59 14.80 -15.81
CA SER A 66 8.15 15.42 -14.61
C SER A 66 7.05 15.81 -13.61
N GLU A 67 5.99 16.44 -14.13
CA GLU A 67 4.87 16.97 -13.37
C GLU A 67 4.04 15.82 -12.80
N VAL A 68 3.83 14.78 -13.62
CA VAL A 68 3.16 13.55 -13.17
C VAL A 68 3.96 12.87 -12.06
N ARG A 69 5.28 12.69 -12.23
CA ARG A 69 6.16 12.13 -11.18
C ARG A 69 6.08 12.95 -9.90
N LYS A 70 6.10 14.28 -9.98
CA LYS A 70 5.96 15.16 -8.81
C LYS A 70 4.63 14.94 -8.08
N ALA A 71 3.52 14.81 -8.80
CA ALA A 71 2.21 14.58 -8.20
C ALA A 71 2.16 13.25 -7.41
N ILE A 72 2.80 12.18 -7.92
CA ILE A 72 2.83 10.87 -7.26
C ILE A 72 3.98 10.66 -6.26
N LYS A 73 4.76 11.71 -5.94
CA LYS A 73 5.72 11.66 -4.84
C LYS A 73 5.07 11.60 -3.45
N THR A 74 3.75 11.62 -3.36
CA THR A 74 3.02 11.39 -2.11
C THR A 74 3.20 9.94 -1.60
N HIS A 75 3.12 9.81 -0.28
CA HIS A 75 3.06 8.55 0.47
C HIS A 75 1.68 8.33 1.11
N ASP A 76 0.74 9.25 0.88
CA ASP A 76 -0.61 9.18 1.42
C ASP A 76 -1.45 8.13 0.66
N ILE A 77 -1.79 7.04 1.35
CA ILE A 77 -2.59 5.93 0.83
C ILE A 77 -3.96 6.39 0.32
N THR A 78 -4.61 7.36 0.98
CA THR A 78 -5.91 7.89 0.55
C THR A 78 -5.78 8.65 -0.76
N VAL A 79 -4.73 9.45 -0.91
CA VAL A 79 -4.44 10.14 -2.18
C VAL A 79 -4.14 9.14 -3.29
N LEU A 80 -3.35 8.10 -3.01
CA LEU A 80 -3.03 7.06 -3.99
C LEU A 80 -4.25 6.22 -4.40
N LEU A 81 -5.21 5.98 -3.49
CA LEU A 81 -6.51 5.38 -3.82
C LEU A 81 -7.32 6.26 -4.79
N ILE A 82 -7.24 7.59 -4.66
CA ILE A 82 -7.89 8.52 -5.60
C ILE A 82 -7.19 8.47 -6.95
N PHE A 83 -5.87 8.60 -6.97
CA PHE A 83 -5.07 8.62 -8.20
C PHE A 83 -5.16 7.32 -8.99
N SER A 84 -5.32 6.17 -8.31
CA SER A 84 -5.51 4.87 -8.96
C SER A 84 -6.94 4.64 -9.47
N GLY A 85 -7.87 5.57 -9.22
CA GLY A 85 -9.28 5.40 -9.56
C GLY A 85 -10.01 4.38 -8.69
N LEU A 86 -9.40 3.94 -7.58
CA LEU A 86 -9.91 2.87 -6.72
C LEU A 86 -10.70 3.37 -5.50
N LYS A 87 -10.67 4.68 -5.19
CA LYS A 87 -11.29 5.22 -3.96
C LYS A 87 -12.75 4.81 -3.80
N ILE A 88 -13.60 5.06 -4.79
CA ILE A 88 -15.04 4.71 -4.70
C ILE A 88 -15.24 3.19 -4.71
N LYS A 89 -14.50 2.46 -5.57
CA LYS A 89 -14.54 0.99 -5.60
C LYS A 89 -14.19 0.39 -4.24
N PHE A 90 -13.20 0.93 -3.56
CA PHE A 90 -12.76 0.47 -2.25
C PHE A 90 -13.82 0.73 -1.17
N GLU A 91 -14.44 1.93 -1.17
CA GLU A 91 -15.53 2.26 -0.25
C GLU A 91 -16.71 1.28 -0.38
N THR A 92 -17.09 0.95 -1.61
CA THR A 92 -18.14 -0.06 -1.85
C THR A 92 -17.68 -1.46 -1.46
N ALA A 93 -16.48 -1.87 -1.87
CA ALA A 93 -15.98 -3.22 -1.65
C ALA A 93 -15.83 -3.56 -0.16
N LYS A 94 -15.32 -2.63 0.67
CA LYS A 94 -15.20 -2.86 2.12
C LYS A 94 -16.55 -2.94 2.84
N GLY A 95 -17.65 -2.46 2.24
CA GLY A 95 -19.00 -2.59 2.80
C GLY A 95 -19.55 -4.01 2.73
N VAL A 96 -19.02 -4.84 1.82
CA VAL A 96 -19.48 -6.23 1.59
C VAL A 96 -18.40 -7.27 1.86
N ASN A 97 -17.12 -6.91 1.69
CA ASN A 97 -15.99 -7.78 1.93
C ASN A 97 -15.44 -7.58 3.35
N LYS A 98 -15.65 -8.60 4.19
CA LYS A 98 -15.23 -8.57 5.61
C LYS A 98 -13.71 -8.41 5.79
N VAL A 99 -12.91 -9.00 4.89
CA VAL A 99 -11.44 -8.92 4.95
C VAL A 99 -10.99 -7.49 4.68
N LEU A 100 -11.56 -6.83 3.66
CA LEU A 100 -11.28 -5.42 3.36
C LEU A 100 -11.78 -4.49 4.46
N MET A 101 -12.96 -4.75 5.03
CA MET A 101 -13.49 -4.01 6.18
C MET A 101 -12.52 -4.07 7.38
N GLN A 102 -12.06 -5.28 7.72
CA GLN A 102 -11.13 -5.50 8.83
C GLN A 102 -9.75 -4.91 8.56
N THR A 103 -9.30 -4.95 7.31
CA THR A 103 -8.05 -4.30 6.87
C THR A 103 -8.16 -2.79 7.01
N HIS A 104 -9.27 -2.20 6.56
CA HIS A 104 -9.54 -0.78 6.71
C HIS A 104 -9.54 -0.34 8.18
N ALA A 105 -10.17 -1.10 9.07
CA ALA A 105 -10.23 -0.77 10.50
C ALA A 105 -8.84 -0.72 11.19
N ARG A 106 -7.84 -1.42 10.64
CA ARG A 106 -6.46 -1.44 11.17
C ARG A 106 -5.53 -0.43 10.50
N LEU A 107 -5.87 0.00 9.30
CA LEU A 107 -5.05 0.94 8.54
C LEU A 107 -5.54 2.38 8.62
N PHE A 108 -6.79 2.62 9.01
CA PHE A 108 -7.39 3.96 8.99
C PHE A 108 -8.05 4.29 10.33
N ALA A 109 -7.82 5.51 10.80
CA ALA A 109 -8.57 6.09 11.89
C ALA A 109 -10.04 6.35 11.48
N THR A 110 -10.91 6.59 12.46
CA THR A 110 -12.32 6.97 12.23
C THR A 110 -12.48 8.26 11.42
N SER A 111 -11.46 9.14 11.44
CA SER A 111 -11.40 10.34 10.60
C SER A 111 -11.13 10.05 9.12
N GLY A 112 -10.86 8.79 8.74
CA GLY A 112 -10.45 8.39 7.39
C GLY A 112 -8.97 8.62 7.09
N ARG A 113 -8.19 9.11 8.07
CA ARG A 113 -6.73 9.25 7.94
C ARG A 113 -6.06 7.89 8.03
N CYS A 114 -5.11 7.60 7.12
CA CYS A 114 -4.28 6.40 7.22
C CYS A 114 -3.36 6.50 8.46
N LEU A 115 -3.34 5.44 9.27
CA LEU A 115 -2.47 5.30 10.44
C LEU A 115 -1.02 5.04 10.03
N TRP A 116 -0.83 4.42 8.86
CA TRP A 116 0.49 4.24 8.27
C TRP A 116 0.95 5.50 7.54
N SER A 117 2.24 5.82 7.69
CA SER A 117 2.99 6.78 6.87
C SER A 117 4.47 6.41 6.92
N GLU A 118 5.31 6.97 6.06
CA GLU A 118 6.75 6.71 6.10
C GLU A 118 7.42 7.16 7.41
N GLN A 119 6.77 8.08 8.14
CA GLN A 119 7.25 8.62 9.41
C GLN A 119 7.20 7.59 10.55
N VAL A 120 6.41 6.51 10.43
CA VAL A 120 6.35 5.46 11.48
C VAL A 120 7.70 4.81 11.72
N ARG A 121 8.60 4.84 10.72
CA ARG A 121 9.98 4.34 10.83
C ARG A 121 10.79 5.06 11.92
N TYR A 122 10.47 6.31 12.21
CA TYR A 122 11.19 7.14 13.17
C TYR A 122 10.54 7.18 14.56
N GLN A 123 9.40 6.48 14.73
CA GLN A 123 8.76 6.40 16.03
C GLN A 123 9.60 5.54 17.00
N PRO A 124 9.43 5.73 18.32
CA PRO A 124 10.08 4.88 19.31
C PRO A 124 9.73 3.40 19.13
N ILE A 125 10.64 2.52 19.55
CA ILE A 125 10.40 1.07 19.55
C ILE A 125 9.17 0.75 20.42
N GLY A 126 8.29 -0.13 19.92
CA GLY A 126 7.05 -0.52 20.58
C GLY A 126 5.89 0.45 20.34
N SER A 127 5.94 1.26 19.29
CA SER A 127 4.85 2.18 18.93
C SER A 127 3.66 1.48 18.30
N GLN A 128 3.88 0.33 17.64
CA GLN A 128 2.83 -0.47 17.03
C GLN A 128 2.36 -1.58 17.97
N ASN A 129 1.05 -1.76 18.04
CA ASN A 129 0.44 -2.85 18.81
C ASN A 129 0.68 -4.20 18.11
N GLU A 130 1.17 -5.18 18.86
CA GLU A 130 1.48 -6.53 18.37
C GLU A 130 0.29 -7.22 17.69
N GLU A 131 -0.86 -7.27 18.37
CA GLU A 131 -2.06 -7.97 17.91
C GLU A 131 -2.60 -7.33 16.61
N ASP A 132 -2.61 -6.01 16.55
CA ASP A 132 -3.03 -5.28 15.35
C ASP A 132 -2.12 -5.57 14.15
N VAL A 133 -0.80 -5.61 14.36
CA VAL A 133 0.17 -5.90 13.29
C VAL A 133 0.06 -7.35 12.82
N GLN A 134 -0.01 -8.30 13.74
CA GLN A 134 -0.21 -9.73 13.40
C GLN A 134 -1.49 -9.93 12.59
N GLN A 135 -2.59 -9.32 13.03
CA GLN A 135 -3.86 -9.45 12.33
C GLN A 135 -3.84 -8.74 10.97
N LEU A 136 -3.18 -7.58 10.86
CA LEU A 136 -2.95 -6.92 9.57
C LEU A 136 -2.17 -7.84 8.61
N MET A 137 -1.14 -8.56 9.09
CA MET A 137 -0.37 -9.47 8.25
C MET A 137 -1.23 -10.62 7.70
N ILE A 138 -2.10 -11.18 8.53
CA ILE A 138 -3.04 -12.23 8.11
C ILE A 138 -3.99 -11.69 7.02
N LEU A 139 -4.57 -10.51 7.26
CA LEU A 139 -5.54 -9.90 6.34
C LEU A 139 -4.93 -9.54 4.99
N LEU A 140 -3.71 -9.00 4.95
CA LEU A 140 -3.04 -8.63 3.70
C LEU A 140 -2.66 -9.84 2.84
N GLN A 141 -2.35 -10.99 3.46
CA GLN A 141 -2.02 -12.23 2.76
C GLN A 141 -3.25 -13.04 2.30
N HIS A 142 -4.42 -12.72 2.85
CA HIS A 142 -5.67 -13.38 2.50
C HIS A 142 -5.98 -13.28 0.99
N GLU A 143 -6.74 -14.24 0.46
CA GLU A 143 -7.12 -14.30 -0.97
C GLU A 143 -7.93 -13.11 -1.45
N GLU A 144 -8.73 -12.58 -0.52
CA GLU A 144 -9.52 -11.36 -0.64
C GLU A 144 -8.85 -10.14 0.05
N GLY A 145 -7.57 -10.26 0.39
CA GLY A 145 -6.79 -9.22 1.04
C GLY A 145 -6.59 -8.00 0.16
N LEU A 146 -6.25 -6.87 0.80
CA LEU A 146 -6.17 -5.57 0.13
C LEU A 146 -5.19 -5.56 -1.06
N LEU A 147 -4.01 -6.20 -0.96
CA LEU A 147 -3.05 -6.23 -2.09
C LEU A 147 -3.64 -6.93 -3.31
N LYS A 148 -4.21 -8.13 -3.13
CA LYS A 148 -4.85 -8.90 -4.21
C LYS A 148 -6.08 -8.18 -4.76
N TRP A 149 -6.85 -7.51 -3.89
CA TRP A 149 -7.99 -6.72 -4.33
C TRP A 149 -7.54 -5.52 -5.19
N ILE A 150 -6.52 -4.77 -4.75
CA ILE A 150 -5.94 -3.67 -5.53
C ILE A 150 -5.48 -4.22 -6.88
N GLU A 151 -4.67 -5.28 -6.90
CA GLU A 151 -4.13 -5.88 -8.12
C GLU A 151 -5.20 -6.26 -9.16
N LYS A 152 -6.33 -6.80 -8.72
CA LYS A 152 -7.44 -7.23 -9.60
C LYS A 152 -8.41 -6.11 -10.01
N SER A 153 -8.40 -4.97 -9.33
CA SER A 153 -9.36 -3.87 -9.54
C SER A 153 -9.00 -2.94 -10.70
#